data_AF-A0A7J6PU28-F1
#
_entry.id   AF-A0A7J6PU28-F1
#
_cell.length_a   1.000
_cell.length_b   1.000
_cell.length_c   1.000
_cell.angle_alpha   90.00
_cell.angle_beta   90.00
_cell.angle_gamma   90.00
#
_symmetry.space_group_name_H-M   'P 1'
#
loop_
_entity.id
_entity.type
_entity.pdbx_description
1 polymer ?
#
loop_
_entity_poly.entity_id
_entity_poly.type
_entity_poly.pdbx_seq_one_letter_code
_entity_poly.pdbx_strand_id
1 'polypeptide(L)' 'MSTPTTLRPNLKWAQRDEHIWLTVDLSGVEDMKVDLQPATLKFSGVSHGDKYAFDITFYAEIVPQES' A
#
# COMPACT_ATOMS: atom_id res chain seq x y z
N MET A 1 -17.29 3.09 -21.02
CA MET A 1 -16.88 2.13 -19.98
C MET A 1 -16.06 2.90 -18.97
N SER A 2 -16.65 3.26 -17.84
CA SER A 2 -15.96 4.04 -16.80
C SER A 2 -15.09 3.07 -15.99
N THR A 3 -13.79 3.02 -16.28
CA THR A 3 -12.82 2.39 -15.38
C THR A 3 -13.03 3.03 -14.00
N PRO A 4 -13.27 2.26 -12.92
CA PRO A 4 -13.31 2.85 -11.59
C PRO A 4 -11.96 3.54 -11.38
N THR A 5 -11.98 4.87 -11.26
CA THR A 5 -10.77 5.67 -11.06
C THR A 5 -10.27 5.40 -9.65
N THR A 6 -9.54 4.30 -9.50
CA THR A 6 -8.85 3.97 -8.26
C THR A 6 -7.74 5.00 -8.07
N LEU A 7 -7.88 5.82 -7.02
CA LEU A 7 -6.91 6.83 -6.68
C LEU A 7 -5.68 6.19 -6.05
N ARG A 8 -4.52 6.82 -6.24
CA ARG A 8 -3.29 6.42 -5.58
C ARG A 8 -3.05 7.38 -4.43
N PRO A 9 -2.94 6.88 -3.18
CA PRO A 9 -2.66 7.76 -2.05
C PRO A 9 -1.22 8.25 -2.10
N ASN A 10 -0.93 9.29 -1.33
CA ASN A 10 0.45 9.73 -1.19
C ASN A 10 1.21 8.72 -0.32
N LEU A 11 2.31 8.21 -0.86
CA LEU A 11 3.12 7.15 -0.26
C LEU A 11 4.46 7.74 0.13
N LYS A 12 4.73 7.77 1.43
CA LYS A 12 6.04 8.10 1.97
C LYS A 12 6.74 6.80 2.29
N TRP A 13 7.97 6.64 1.83
CA TRP A 13 8.75 5.44 2.10
C TRP A 13 10.12 5.83 2.65
N ALA A 14 10.66 4.99 3.52
CA ALA A 14 11.99 5.14 4.06
C ALA A 14 12.63 3.76 4.22
N GLN A 15 13.83 3.60 3.71
CA GLN A 15 14.63 2.40 3.95
C GLN A 15 15.65 2.65 5.07
N ARG A 16 15.90 1.62 5.86
CA ARG A 16 17.01 1.46 6.80
C ARG A 16 17.79 0.22 6.39
N ASP A 17 18.96 0.00 6.99
CA ASP A 17 19.83 -1.14 6.64
C ASP A 17 19.11 -2.50 6.65
N GLU A 18 18.12 -2.69 7.52
CA GLU A 18 17.43 -3.98 7.68
C GLU A 18 15.90 -3.93 7.42
N HIS A 19 15.29 -2.74 7.29
CA HIS A 19 13.82 -2.61 7.23
C HIS A 19 13.37 -1.49 6.28
N ILE A 20 12.22 -1.70 5.63
CA ILE A 20 11.55 -0.69 4.79
C ILE A 20 10.27 -0.25 5.49
N TRP A 21 10.13 1.05 5.68
CA TRP A 21 8.95 1.69 6.25
C TRP A 21 8.13 2.29 5.12
N LEU A 22 6.86 1.91 5.04
CA LEU A 22 5.90 2.50 4.13
C LEU A 22 4.80 3.19 4.93
N THR A 23 4.62 4.49 4.72
CA THR A 23 3.57 5.29 5.32
C THR A 23 2.59 5.71 4.23
N VAL A 24 1.35 5.27 4.36
CA VAL A 24 0.26 5.66 3.48
C VAL A 24 -0.44 6.86 4.08
N ASP A 25 -0.29 8.03 3.46
CA ASP A 25 -0.90 9.29 3.91
C ASP A 25 -2.36 9.32 3.42
N LEU A 26 -3.24 8.73 4.22
CA LEU A 26 -4.67 8.55 3.94
C LEU A 26 -5.47 8.82 5.22
N SER A 27 -6.27 9.89 5.21
CA SER A 27 -7.16 10.22 6.33
C SER A 27 -8.52 9.54 6.18
N GLY A 28 -9.06 8.98 7.26
CA GLY A 28 -10.41 8.39 7.26
C GLY A 28 -10.54 7.18 6.33
N VAL A 29 -9.57 6.26 6.39
CA VAL A 29 -9.65 5.02 5.60
C VAL A 29 -10.65 4.05 6.24
N GLU A 30 -11.57 3.57 5.42
CA GLU A 30 -12.54 2.52 5.68
C GLU A 30 -12.19 1.31 4.79
N ASP A 31 -12.54 0.10 5.23
CA ASP A 31 -12.26 -1.14 4.47
C ASP A 31 -10.78 -1.32 4.06
N MET A 32 -9.86 -0.94 4.95
CA MET A 32 -8.43 -1.10 4.72
C MET A 32 -8.06 -2.59 4.60
N LYS A 33 -7.56 -2.98 3.44
CA LYS A 33 -6.98 -4.29 3.16
C LYS A 33 -5.54 -4.11 2.72
N VAL A 34 -4.64 -4.80 3.42
CA VAL A 34 -3.22 -4.85 3.13
C VAL A 34 -2.86 -6.31 2.91
N ASP A 35 -2.31 -6.61 1.76
CA ASP A 35 -1.77 -7.91 1.40
C ASP A 35 -0.27 -7.75 1.16
N LEU A 36 0.51 -8.13 2.16
CA LEU A 36 1.97 -8.10 2.11
C LEU A 36 2.47 -9.52 1.76
N GLN A 37 3.07 -9.64 0.59
CA GLN A 37 3.73 -10.83 0.10
C GLN A 37 5.25 -10.55 0.01
N PRO A 38 6.10 -11.59 -0.01
CA PRO A 38 7.56 -11.41 -0.07
C PRO A 38 8.05 -10.57 -1.26
N ALA A 39 7.34 -10.66 -2.38
CA ALA A 39 7.67 -9.97 -3.62
C ALA A 39 6.74 -8.80 -3.95
N THR A 40 5.57 -8.70 -3.30
CA THR A 40 4.58 -7.67 -3.63
C THR A 40 3.82 -7.16 -2.42
N LEU A 41 3.56 -5.86 -2.37
CA LEU A 41 2.64 -5.26 -1.42
C LEU A 41 1.45 -4.69 -2.17
N LYS A 42 0.25 -5.11 -1.77
CA LYS A 42 -1.00 -4.60 -2.28
C LYS A 42 -1.77 -3.95 -1.16
N PHE A 43 -2.29 -2.77 -1.43
CA PHE A 43 -3.15 -2.04 -0.53
C PHE A 43 -4.42 -1.66 -1.26
N SER A 44 -5.55 -1.78 -0.58
CA SER A 44 -6.82 -1.21 -1.02
C SER A 44 -7.58 -0.67 0.19
N GLY A 45 -8.15 0.52 0.06
CA GLY A 45 -9.01 1.12 1.07
C GLY A 45 -9.95 2.13 0.44
N VAL A 46 -10.95 2.57 1.18
CA VAL A 46 -11.89 3.62 0.76
C VAL A 46 -11.67 4.80 1.69
N SER A 47 -11.57 6.02 1.16
CA SER A 47 -11.52 7.23 1.99
C SER A 47 -12.41 8.29 1.38
N HIS A 48 -13.28 8.87 2.20
CA HIS A 48 -14.21 9.94 1.79
C HIS A 48 -15.08 9.58 0.56
N GLY A 49 -15.36 8.29 0.35
CA GLY A 49 -16.13 7.79 -0.81
C GLY A 49 -15.29 7.43 -2.03
N ASP A 50 -14.00 7.77 -2.04
CA ASP A 50 -13.06 7.42 -3.10
C ASP A 50 -12.30 6.12 -2.79
N LYS A 51 -12.15 5.27 -3.81
CA LYS A 51 -11.38 4.04 -3.68
C LYS A 51 -9.91 4.31 -3.94
N TYR A 52 -9.09 3.96 -2.96
CA TYR A 52 -7.64 4.03 -3.05
C TYR A 52 -7.05 2.63 -3.15
N ALA A 53 -6.16 2.40 -4.11
CA ALA A 53 -5.39 1.17 -4.15
C ALA A 53 -4.03 1.39 -4.78
N PHE A 54 -3.06 0.61 -4.33
CA PHE A 54 -1.74 0.56 -4.93
C PHE A 54 -1.17 -0.84 -4.87
N ASP A 55 -0.34 -1.14 -5.85
CA ASP A 55 0.46 -2.34 -5.98
C ASP A 55 1.93 -1.94 -6.12
N ILE A 56 2.77 -2.48 -5.24
CA ILE A 56 4.22 -2.30 -5.26
C ILE A 56 4.83 -3.68 -5.45
N THR A 57 5.76 -3.79 -6.42
CA THR A 57 6.59 -4.98 -6.58
C THR A 57 7.96 -4.67 -5.99
N PHE A 58 8.40 -5.46 -5.02
CA PHE A 58 9.70 -5.29 -4.40
C PHE A 58 10.80 -5.79 -5.32
N TYR A 59 11.91 -5.06 -5.36
CA TYR A 59 13.09 -5.46 -6.14
C TYR A 59 13.86 -6.61 -5.48
N ALA A 60 13.88 -6.63 -4.15
CA ALA A 60 14.44 -7.70 -3.34
C ALA A 60 13.33 -8.31 -2.45
N GLU A 61 13.42 -9.60 -2.16
CA GLU A 61 12.46 -10.27 -1.29
C GLU A 61 12.49 -9.67 0.11
N ILE A 62 11.31 -9.37 0.64
CA ILE A 62 11.11 -8.97 2.04
C ILE A 62 10.52 -10.13 2.84
N VAL A 63 10.78 -10.15 4.14
CA VAL A 63 10.32 -11.19 5.06
C VAL A 63 9.03 -10.73 5.74
N PRO A 64 7.82 -11.12 5.25
CA PRO A 64 6.55 -10.66 5.81
C PRO A 64 6.29 -11.15 7.25
N GLN A 65 7.01 -12.16 7.74
CA GLN A 65 6.85 -12.69 9.10
C GLN A 65 7.38 -11.77 10.20
N GLU A 66 8.21 -10.79 9.86
CA GLU A 66 8.76 -9.81 10.81
C GLU A 66 8.15 -8.40 10.62
N SER A 67 7.03 -8.31 9.88
CA SER A 67 6.37 -7.05 9.48
C SER A 67 5.11 -6.72 10.30
#